data_AF-A0A3D3T905-F1
#
_entry.id   AF-A0A3D3T905-F1
#
_cell.length_a   1.000
_cell.length_b   1.000
_cell.length_c   1.000
_cell.angle_alpha   90.00
_cell.angle_beta   90.00
_cell.angle_gamma   90.00
#
_symmetry.space_group_name_H-M   'P 1'
#
loop_
_entity.id
_entity.type
_entity.pdbx_description
1 polymer ?
#
loop_
_entity_poly.entity_id
_entity_poly.type
_entity_poly.pdbx_seq_one_letter_code
_entity_poly.pdbx_strand_id
1 'polypeptide(L)'
;TYNMNILQGLTSEETYCVTLNHDASIDPDRIIRKIQYAHPVFSAGAVEAKKQQARINGIQRTWFCGAYWGNGFHEDGVKSALAVTEQFGIGL
;
A
#
# COMPACT_ATOMS: atom_id res chain seq x y z
N THR A 1 -7.60 15.52 7.97
CA THR A 1 -6.37 15.44 8.78
C THR A 1 -6.57 14.48 9.92
N TYR A 2 -5.56 13.69 10.24
CA TYR A 2 -5.53 12.74 11.34
C TYR A 2 -4.69 13.30 12.49
N ASN A 3 -5.21 13.25 13.71
CA ASN A 3 -4.45 13.58 14.92
C ASN A 3 -3.68 12.33 15.37
N MET A 4 -2.36 12.36 15.22
CA MET A 4 -1.50 11.22 15.51
C MET A 4 -1.27 11.04 17.01
N ASN A 5 -1.41 12.08 17.83
CA ASN A 5 -1.32 11.96 19.28
C ASN A 5 -2.43 11.03 19.79
N ILE A 6 -3.66 11.17 19.29
CA ILE A 6 -4.76 10.28 19.66
C ILE A 6 -4.55 8.89 19.06
N LEU A 7 -4.29 8.80 17.75
CA LEU A 7 -4.23 7.51 17.05
C LEU A 7 -3.05 6.62 17.47
N GLN A 8 -1.95 7.22 17.93
CA GLN A 8 -0.74 6.49 18.34
C GLN A 8 -0.47 6.60 19.85
N GLY A 9 -1.33 7.30 20.60
CA GLY A 9 -1.16 7.49 22.05
C GLY A 9 0.08 8.32 22.42
N LEU A 10 0.44 9.33 21.63
CA LEU A 10 1.61 10.17 21.88
C LEU A 10 1.29 11.23 22.94
N THR A 11 2.06 11.23 24.03
CA THR A 11 2.07 12.34 25.00
C THR A 11 3.10 13.37 24.53
N SER A 12 2.63 14.55 24.12
CA SER A 12 3.47 15.67 23.68
C SER A 12 2.76 17.00 23.91
N GLU A 13 3.53 18.06 24.07
CA GLU A 13 3.00 19.44 24.11
C GLU A 13 2.44 19.88 22.75
N GLU A 14 3.01 19.34 21.66
CA GLU A 14 2.64 19.65 20.29
C GLU A 14 1.64 18.62 19.73
N THR A 15 0.76 19.07 18.84
CA THR A 15 -0.16 18.18 18.10
C THR A 15 0.44 17.78 16.76
N TYR A 16 0.72 16.49 16.60
CA TYR A 16 1.20 15.91 15.35
C TYR A 16 0.03 15.50 14.46
N CYS A 17 0.03 16.03 13.24
CA CYS A 17 -1.03 15.82 12.27
C CYS A 17 -0.49 15.15 11.00
N VAL A 18 -1.27 14.21 10.46
CA VAL A 18 -1.09 13.70 9.10
C VAL A 18 -2.24 14.19 8.24
N THR A 19 -1.95 14.98 7.22
CA THR A 19 -2.93 15.50 6.27
C THR A 19 -2.69 14.85 4.91
N LEU A 20 -3.77 14.43 4.25
CA LEU A 20 -3.72 13.83 2.91
C LEU A 20 -4.39 14.80 1.92
N ASN A 21 -3.69 15.12 0.83
CA ASN A 21 -4.22 15.88 -0.32
C ASN A 21 -4.85 17.24 0.04
N HIS A 22 -4.30 17.96 1.04
CA HIS A 22 -4.82 19.26 1.46
C HIS A 22 -3.69 20.24 1.82
N ASP A 23 -2.69 20.31 0.94
CA ASP A 23 -1.42 21.00 1.18
C ASP A 23 -1.57 22.51 1.35
N ALA A 24 -2.54 23.13 0.67
CA ALA A 24 -2.72 24.58 0.64
C ALA A 24 -3.13 25.20 1.98
N SER A 25 -3.67 24.40 2.91
CA SER A 25 -4.15 24.89 4.21
C SER A 25 -3.09 24.77 5.32
N ILE A 26 -1.88 24.31 5.01
CA ILE A 26 -0.85 24.00 6.01
C ILE A 26 0.21 25.09 5.97
N ASP A 27 0.48 25.69 7.14
CA ASP A 27 1.61 26.59 7.33
C ASP A 27 2.92 25.88 6.95
N PRO A 28 3.66 26.35 5.92
CA PRO A 28 4.89 25.70 5.44
C PRO A 28 5.94 25.50 6.53
N ASP A 29 6.02 26.41 7.50
CA ASP A 29 7.01 26.36 8.59
C ASP A 29 6.68 25.29 9.63
N ARG A 30 5.47 24.73 9.58
CA ARG A 30 5.00 23.64 10.47
C ARG A 30 5.10 22.26 9.82
N ILE A 31 5.62 22.16 8.58
CA ILE A 31 5.68 20.89 7.85
C ILE A 31 6.95 20.12 8.22
N ILE A 32 6.78 19.04 8.98
CA ILE A 32 7.90 18.14 9.34
C ILE A 32 8.39 17.35 8.12
N ARG A 33 7.46 16.84 7.29
CA ARG A 33 7.79 16.05 6.10
C ARG A 33 6.63 16.03 5.11
N LYS A 34 6.96 16.14 3.82
CA LYS A 34 6.05 15.81 2.71
C LYS A 34 6.47 14.49 2.06
N ILE A 35 5.51 13.63 1.78
CA ILE A 35 5.75 12.37 1.09
C ILE A 35 4.74 12.26 -0.04
N GLN A 36 5.23 12.09 -1.26
CA GLN A 36 4.38 11.76 -2.39
C GLN A 36 4.22 10.25 -2.44
N TYR A 37 2.97 9.78 -2.44
CA TYR A 37 2.62 8.38 -2.55
C TYR A 37 1.64 8.17 -3.70
N ALA A 38 1.80 7.07 -4.43
CA ALA A 38 0.84 6.64 -5.45
C ALA A 38 -0.03 5.54 -4.86
N HIS A 39 -1.35 5.67 -5.01
CA HIS A 39 -2.30 4.62 -4.66
C HIS A 39 -2.86 3.96 -5.93
N PRO A 40 -2.95 2.62 -5.97
CA PRO A 40 -3.62 1.93 -7.05
C PRO A 40 -5.07 2.41 -7.18
N VAL A 41 -5.49 2.70 -8.41
CA VAL A 41 -6.88 3.07 -8.69
C VAL A 41 -7.67 1.79 -9.00
N PHE A 42 -8.74 1.56 -8.24
CA PHE A 42 -9.66 0.46 -8.52
C PHE A 42 -10.54 0.83 -9.71
N SER A 43 -10.46 0.00 -10.75
CA SER A 43 -11.30 0.09 -11.93
C SER A 43 -11.75 -1.30 -12.35
N ALA A 44 -12.82 -1.40 -13.14
CA ALA A 44 -13.25 -2.67 -13.71
C ALA A 44 -12.12 -3.33 -14.52
N GLY A 45 -11.35 -2.55 -15.28
CA GLY A 45 -10.18 -3.04 -16.01
C GLY A 45 -9.10 -3.62 -15.09
N ALA A 46 -8.81 -2.98 -13.95
CA ALA A 46 -7.87 -3.52 -12.96
C ALA A 46 -8.37 -4.84 -12.36
N VAL A 47 -9.67 -4.96 -12.07
CA VAL A 47 -10.27 -6.21 -11.58
C VAL A 47 -10.14 -7.35 -12.59
N GLU A 48 -10.41 -7.10 -13.87
CA GLU A 48 -10.25 -8.12 -14.92
C GLU A 48 -8.78 -8.46 -15.19
N ALA A 49 -7.87 -7.49 -15.07
CA ALA A 49 -6.43 -7.74 -15.21
C ALA A 49 -5.90 -8.65 -14.09
N LYS A 50 -6.37 -8.47 -12.84
CA LYS A 50 -5.97 -9.33 -11.71
C LYS A 50 -6.26 -10.81 -11.95
N LYS A 51 -7.40 -11.14 -12.57
CA LYS A 51 -7.79 -12.52 -12.92
C LYS A 51 -6.83 -13.19 -13.90
N GLN A 52 -6.00 -12.40 -14.59
CA GLN A 52 -5.07 -12.86 -15.62
C GLN A 52 -3.64 -13.08 -15.10
N GLN A 53 -3.43 -13.11 -13.78
CA GLN A 53 -2.12 -13.32 -13.15
C GLN A 53 -1.35 -14.52 -13.71
N ALA A 54 -2.05 -15.64 -13.96
CA ALA A 54 -1.47 -16.86 -14.50
C ALA A 54 -0.88 -16.71 -15.92
N ARG A 55 -1.22 -15.63 -16.65
CA ARG A 55 -0.64 -15.35 -17.97
C ARG A 55 0.83 -14.90 -17.89
N ILE A 56 1.24 -14.35 -16.74
CA ILE A 56 2.58 -13.76 -16.58
C ILE A 56 3.43 -14.45 -15.50
N ASN A 57 2.81 -15.01 -14.45
CA ASN A 57 3.55 -15.70 -13.40
C ASN A 57 4.02 -17.08 -13.87
N GLY A 58 5.29 -17.40 -13.60
CA GLY A 58 5.94 -18.64 -14.03
C GLY A 58 6.54 -18.59 -15.43
N ILE A 59 6.34 -17.50 -16.17
CA ILE A 59 6.93 -17.31 -17.50
C ILE A 59 8.37 -16.83 -17.34
N GLN A 60 9.29 -17.45 -18.10
CA GLN A 60 10.71 -17.12 -18.07
C GLN A 60 11.29 -17.08 -16.63
N ARG A 61 10.89 -18.05 -15.80
CA ARG A 61 11.35 -18.17 -14.40
C ARG A 61 11.12 -16.90 -13.57
N THR A 62 10.05 -16.17 -13.89
CA THR A 62 9.72 -14.90 -13.23
C THR A 62 8.33 -14.97 -12.62
N TRP A 63 8.20 -14.44 -11.40
CA TRP A 63 6.94 -14.34 -10.67
C TRP A 63 6.81 -12.94 -10.08
N PHE A 64 5.59 -12.44 -10.09
CA PHE A 64 5.21 -11.12 -9.61
C PHE A 64 4.28 -11.28 -8.42
N CYS A 65 4.59 -10.58 -7.33
CA CYS A 65 3.73 -10.42 -6.15
C CYS A 65 3.62 -8.94 -5.78
N GLY A 66 2.63 -8.60 -4.97
CA GLY A 66 2.35 -7.26 -4.48
C GLY A 66 0.88 -7.03 -4.20
N ALA A 67 0.59 -5.99 -3.41
CA ALA A 67 -0.78 -5.67 -2.96
C ALA A 67 -1.77 -5.38 -4.10
N TYR A 68 -1.26 -5.04 -5.29
CA TYR A 68 -2.05 -4.84 -6.50
C TYR A 68 -2.72 -6.12 -7.01
N TRP A 69 -2.32 -7.31 -6.55
CA TRP A 69 -3.02 -8.57 -6.83
C TRP A 69 -4.32 -8.74 -6.04
N GLY A 70 -4.55 -7.93 -5.02
CA GLY A 70 -5.77 -7.94 -4.21
C GLY A 70 -6.46 -6.57 -4.19
N ASN A 71 -6.79 -6.10 -2.99
CA ASN A 71 -7.47 -4.83 -2.75
C ASN A 71 -6.49 -3.73 -2.30
N GLY A 72 -5.20 -3.87 -2.60
CA GLY A 72 -4.20 -2.83 -2.33
C GLY A 72 -3.77 -2.71 -0.86
N PHE A 73 -4.17 -3.62 0.02
CA PHE A 73 -3.76 -3.62 1.42
C PHE A 73 -2.47 -4.42 1.66
N HIS A 74 -1.84 -4.20 2.82
CA HIS A 74 -0.64 -4.93 3.23
C HIS A 74 -0.87 -6.46 3.24
N GLU A 75 -2.04 -6.90 3.72
CA GLU A 75 -2.45 -8.29 3.72
C GLU A 75 -2.46 -8.91 2.31
N ASP A 76 -2.93 -8.16 1.31
CA ASP A 76 -2.93 -8.61 -0.09
C ASP A 76 -1.49 -8.78 -0.61
N GLY A 77 -0.59 -7.89 -0.18
CA GLY A 77 0.84 -8.00 -0.45
C GLY A 77 1.41 -9.31 0.10
N VAL A 78 1.17 -9.60 1.38
CA VAL A 78 1.62 -10.83 2.03
C VAL A 78 1.03 -12.07 1.36
N LYS A 79 -0.30 -12.12 1.16
CA LYS A 79 -0.97 -13.24 0.50
C LYS A 79 -0.41 -13.52 -0.89
N SER A 80 -0.17 -12.47 -1.68
CA SER A 80 0.40 -12.63 -3.01
C SER A 80 1.84 -13.16 -2.99
N ALA A 81 2.63 -12.82 -1.96
CA ALA A 81 3.97 -13.35 -1.78
C ALA A 81 3.92 -14.84 -1.42
N LEU A 82 3.02 -15.25 -0.51
CA LEU A 82 2.80 -16.65 -0.15
C LEU A 82 2.40 -17.50 -1.36
N ALA A 83 1.49 -16.99 -2.19
CA ALA A 83 1.10 -17.65 -3.43
C ALA A 83 2.28 -17.86 -4.40
N VAL A 84 3.28 -16.96 -4.38
CA VAL A 84 4.51 -17.14 -5.15
C VAL A 84 5.44 -18.16 -4.48
N THR A 85 5.65 -18.11 -3.16
CA THR A 85 6.54 -19.05 -2.46
C THR A 85 6.06 -20.50 -2.53
N GLU A 86 4.74 -20.72 -2.57
CA GLU A 86 4.14 -22.04 -2.78
C GLU A 86 4.59 -22.68 -4.11
N GLN A 87 4.84 -21.88 -5.16
CA GLN A 87 5.37 -22.37 -6.44
C GLN A 87 6.80 -22.92 -6.33
N PHE A 88 7.50 -22.58 -5.25
CA PHE A 88 8.83 -23.09 -4.89
C PHE A 88 8.77 -24.17 -3.81
N GLY A 89 7.58 -24.65 -3.43
CA GLY A 89 7.40 -25.64 -2.37
C GLY A 89 7.65 -25.11 -0.96
N ILE A 90 7.60 -23.78 -0.77
CA ILE A 90 7.80 -23.12 0.52
C ILE A 90 6.49 -22.48 0.97
N GLY A 91 5.90 -23.03 2.03
CA GLY A 91 4.67 -22.54 2.66
C GLY A 91 4.87 -22.17 4.13
N LEU A 92 3.88 -21.50 4.71
CA LEU A 92 3.75 -21.26 6.14
C LEU A 92 3.05 -22.42 6.85
#